data_AF-A0A1Z8X6B0-F1
#
_entry.id   AF-A0A1Z8X6B0-F1
#
_cell.length_a   1.000
_cell.length_b   1.000
_cell.length_c   1.000
_cell.angle_alpha   90.00
_cell.angle_beta   90.00
_cell.angle_gamma   90.00
#
_symmetry.space_group_name_H-M   'P 1'
#
loop_
_entity.id
_entity.type
_entity.pdbx_description
1 polymer ?
#
loop_
_entity_poly.entity_id
_entity_poly.type
_entity_poly.pdbx_seq_one_letter_code
_entity_poly.pdbx_strand_id
1 'polypeptide(L)'
;MPERFIDEAWIKGDFKKATISASQSALSDWVWFLKYPFSLYAKFKKQKPSISFHAGTKVHHYFQQIIQKKMKIEDVQQDFNKSIIEIDLSEKEKAKANFIKERIIQYVQNHINALIEISNNAHLDKWNCELFFSEWYDEKYFSKHLGIETELYVDCASEFLQKLSEHKNRFGSVYKYKDKKGNSTWKWRKSQKIRSPQFTHCIQTAVYSKSLPNYKPHLVYADEENYTIFNQDNCYELSPAGLKYFFEKYIQINIRRQEMLRMADGDIKKLAMIIGIDWSEIRNRENNPILNTIQDEDIQKLEEFYDSL
;
A
#
# COMPACT_ATOMS: atom_id res chain seq x y z
N MET A 1 1.51 -22.08 -26.40
CA MET A 1 1.03 -21.57 -25.10
C MET A 1 1.33 -20.09 -25.03
N PRO A 2 0.39 -19.22 -24.62
CA PRO A 2 0.71 -17.83 -24.36
C PRO A 2 1.78 -17.78 -23.26
N GLU A 3 2.80 -16.96 -23.48
CA GLU A 3 3.92 -16.77 -22.56
C GLU A 3 3.40 -16.29 -21.19
N ARG A 4 3.69 -17.04 -20.12
CA ARG A 4 3.34 -16.75 -18.72
C ARG A 4 4.62 -16.70 -17.89
N PHE A 5 4.71 -15.73 -16.99
CA PHE A 5 5.96 -15.20 -16.44
C PHE A 5 6.06 -15.16 -14.87
N ILE A 6 7.14 -15.65 -14.22
CA ILE A 6 7.41 -15.62 -12.73
C ILE A 6 8.89 -15.44 -12.21
N ASP A 7 9.12 -14.56 -11.20
CA ASP A 7 10.30 -14.20 -10.34
C ASP A 7 11.80 -13.98 -10.82
N GLU A 8 12.42 -12.86 -10.40
CA GLU A 8 13.76 -12.24 -10.72
C GLU A 8 13.90 -11.30 -11.96
N ALA A 9 12.82 -11.02 -12.70
CA ALA A 9 12.86 -10.28 -13.98
C ALA A 9 13.57 -8.91 -13.94
N TRP A 10 13.40 -8.15 -12.85
CA TRP A 10 13.87 -6.77 -12.75
C TRP A 10 15.40 -6.63 -12.77
N ILE A 11 16.13 -7.70 -12.45
CA ILE A 11 17.61 -7.72 -12.38
C ILE A 11 18.21 -8.32 -13.65
N LYS A 12 17.58 -9.35 -14.23
CA LYS A 12 18.15 -10.16 -15.32
C LYS A 12 17.65 -9.78 -16.72
N GLY A 13 16.67 -8.88 -16.83
CA GLY A 13 16.02 -8.57 -18.12
C GLY A 13 15.18 -9.74 -18.65
N ASP A 14 15.04 -10.82 -17.89
CA ASP A 14 14.16 -11.93 -18.22
C ASP A 14 12.73 -11.57 -17.80
N PHE A 15 12.06 -10.78 -18.63
CA PHE A 15 10.66 -10.37 -18.43
C PHE A 15 9.71 -11.55 -18.34
N LYS A 16 10.20 -12.76 -18.62
CA LYS A 16 9.45 -13.97 -18.42
C LYS A 16 9.25 -14.35 -16.97
N LYS A 17 9.57 -13.44 -16.07
CA LYS A 17 9.74 -13.70 -14.65
C LYS A 17 9.29 -12.58 -13.72
N ALA A 18 8.27 -11.80 -14.09
CA ALA A 18 7.76 -10.71 -13.27
C ALA A 18 6.40 -11.10 -12.66
N THR A 19 6.24 -10.88 -11.36
CA THR A 19 4.93 -10.81 -10.68
C THR A 19 4.62 -9.36 -10.35
N ILE A 20 3.34 -9.01 -10.25
CA ILE A 20 2.93 -7.67 -9.81
C ILE A 20 1.87 -7.76 -8.73
N SER A 21 2.03 -6.99 -7.66
CA SER A 21 0.96 -6.82 -6.69
C SER A 21 0.01 -5.69 -7.13
N ALA A 22 -1.23 -5.71 -6.63
CA ALA A 22 -2.14 -4.60 -6.83
C ALA A 22 -1.59 -3.27 -6.26
N SER A 23 -0.84 -3.33 -5.16
CA SER A 23 -0.18 -2.16 -4.55
C SER A 23 0.95 -1.59 -5.41
N GLN A 24 1.68 -2.43 -6.17
CA GLN A 24 2.65 -1.98 -7.16
C GLN A 24 1.97 -1.28 -8.35
N SER A 25 0.86 -1.86 -8.82
CA SER A 25 0.06 -1.33 -9.93
C SER A 25 -0.49 0.07 -9.62
N ALA A 26 -0.76 0.34 -8.35
CA ALA A 26 -1.31 1.60 -7.86
C ALA A 26 -0.32 2.79 -7.86
N LEU A 27 0.98 2.57 -8.04
CA LEU A 27 1.97 3.64 -8.13
C LEU A 27 1.88 4.37 -9.47
N SER A 28 2.38 5.61 -9.55
CA SER A 28 2.65 6.23 -10.85
C SER A 28 3.81 5.47 -11.54
N ASP A 29 3.90 5.56 -12.86
CA ASP A 29 4.91 4.79 -13.60
C ASP A 29 6.33 5.19 -13.21
N TRP A 30 6.59 6.47 -12.95
CA TRP A 30 7.91 6.93 -12.56
C TRP A 30 8.27 6.48 -11.13
N VAL A 31 7.32 6.50 -10.18
CA VAL A 31 7.55 5.98 -8.82
C VAL A 31 7.76 4.47 -8.86
N TRP A 32 6.99 3.76 -9.69
CA TRP A 32 7.21 2.33 -9.93
C TRP A 32 8.60 2.06 -10.51
N PHE A 33 9.01 2.80 -11.54
CA PHE A 33 10.35 2.71 -12.13
C PHE A 33 11.44 2.92 -11.08
N LEU A 34 11.33 3.99 -10.29
CA LEU A 34 12.28 4.32 -9.24
C LEU A 34 12.38 3.21 -8.19
N LYS A 35 11.24 2.72 -7.69
CA LYS A 35 11.20 1.75 -6.60
C LYS A 35 11.61 0.34 -6.99
N TYR A 36 11.33 -0.09 -8.22
CA TYR A 36 11.48 -1.48 -8.63
C TYR A 36 12.65 -1.65 -9.62
N PRO A 37 12.57 -1.27 -10.90
CA PRO A 37 13.69 -1.37 -11.83
C PRO A 37 14.95 -0.61 -11.37
N PHE A 38 14.82 0.69 -11.07
CA PHE A 38 15.99 1.55 -10.91
C PHE A 38 16.68 1.35 -9.56
N SER A 39 15.94 1.18 -8.47
CA SER A 39 16.54 0.94 -7.15
C SER A 39 17.43 -0.30 -7.13
N LEU A 40 17.05 -1.35 -7.88
CA LEU A 40 17.84 -2.57 -8.04
C LEU A 40 19.08 -2.31 -8.89
N TYR A 41 18.92 -1.67 -10.04
CA TYR A 41 20.03 -1.29 -10.93
C TYR A 41 21.08 -0.43 -10.23
N ALA A 42 20.64 0.65 -9.57
CA ALA A 42 21.47 1.62 -8.87
C ALA A 42 21.90 1.16 -7.46
N LYS A 43 21.48 -0.04 -7.04
CA LYS A 43 21.77 -0.64 -5.74
C LYS A 43 21.49 0.34 -4.60
N PHE A 44 20.23 0.74 -4.49
CA PHE A 44 19.78 1.66 -3.44
C PHE A 44 20.07 1.06 -2.07
N LYS A 45 20.47 1.92 -1.14
CA LYS A 45 20.63 1.56 0.26
C LYS A 45 19.26 1.24 0.86
N LYS A 46 19.29 0.56 2.00
CA LYS A 46 18.07 0.33 2.79
C LYS A 46 17.41 1.68 3.10
N GLN A 47 16.13 1.79 2.75
CA GLN A 47 15.33 2.98 3.00
C GLN A 47 15.26 3.27 4.51
N LYS A 48 15.21 4.56 4.86
CA LYS A 48 14.97 4.98 6.24
C LYS A 48 13.61 4.43 6.68
N PRO A 49 13.50 3.90 7.90
CA PRO A 49 12.23 3.37 8.38
C PRO A 49 11.19 4.48 8.50
N SER A 50 9.98 4.21 8.03
CA SER A 50 8.80 5.05 8.27
C SER A 50 8.00 4.48 9.43
N ILE A 51 7.76 5.28 10.47
CA ILE A 51 6.93 4.84 11.59
C ILE A 51 5.48 4.61 11.14
N SER A 52 5.02 5.31 10.10
CA SER A 52 3.66 5.11 9.59
C SER A 52 3.51 3.75 8.93
N PHE A 53 4.52 3.31 8.18
CA PHE A 53 4.52 1.98 7.58
C PHE A 53 4.66 0.90 8.65
N HIS A 54 5.64 1.03 9.55
CA HIS A 54 5.85 0.09 10.66
C HIS A 54 4.61 -0.06 11.55
N ALA A 55 4.04 1.06 12.01
CA ALA A 55 2.84 1.05 12.83
C ALA A 55 1.65 0.48 12.06
N GLY A 56 1.52 0.79 10.76
CA GLY A 56 0.46 0.22 9.92
C GLY A 56 0.52 -1.31 9.87
N THR A 57 1.71 -1.87 9.60
CA THR A 57 1.93 -3.33 9.62
C THR A 57 1.60 -3.93 10.98
N LYS A 58 2.03 -3.27 12.07
CA LYS A 58 1.76 -3.74 13.43
C LYS A 58 0.26 -3.71 13.76
N VAL A 59 -0.45 -2.64 13.42
CA VAL A 59 -1.91 -2.56 13.63
C VAL A 59 -2.62 -3.68 12.89
N HIS A 60 -2.28 -3.95 11.63
CA HIS A 60 -2.85 -5.08 10.87
C HIS A 60 -2.63 -6.40 11.58
N HIS A 61 -1.37 -6.68 11.90
CA HIS A 61 -1.00 -7.88 12.63
C HIS A 61 -1.81 -8.03 13.93
N TYR A 62 -1.89 -6.99 14.76
CA TYR A 62 -2.59 -7.06 16.04
C TYR A 62 -4.08 -7.36 15.88
N PHE A 63 -4.81 -6.60 15.05
CA PHE A 63 -6.26 -6.81 14.94
C PHE A 63 -6.57 -8.20 14.37
N GLN A 64 -5.78 -8.68 13.41
CA GLN A 64 -5.93 -10.00 12.82
C GLN A 64 -5.63 -11.12 13.84
N GLN A 65 -4.55 -11.00 14.62
CA GLN A 65 -4.24 -11.97 15.68
C GLN A 65 -5.31 -11.99 16.77
N ILE A 66 -5.91 -10.84 17.12
CA ILE A 66 -7.00 -10.76 18.08
C ILE A 66 -8.26 -11.45 17.54
N ILE A 67 -8.65 -11.20 16.29
CA ILE A 67 -9.79 -11.88 15.64
C ILE A 67 -9.56 -13.40 15.63
N GLN A 68 -8.33 -13.83 15.35
CA GLN A 68 -7.92 -15.23 15.35
C GLN A 68 -7.72 -15.82 16.75
N LYS A 69 -7.98 -15.05 17.82
CA LYS A 69 -7.83 -15.45 19.23
C LYS A 69 -6.41 -15.88 19.62
N LYS A 70 -5.40 -15.35 18.92
CA LYS A 70 -3.97 -15.62 19.13
C LYS A 70 -3.28 -14.54 19.97
N MET A 71 -3.91 -13.37 20.12
CA MET A 71 -3.43 -12.25 20.91
C MET A 71 -4.61 -11.63 21.68
N LYS A 72 -4.34 -11.05 22.85
CA LYS A 72 -5.32 -10.22 23.57
C LYS A 72 -5.01 -8.74 23.35
N ILE A 73 -6.04 -7.89 23.41
CA ILE A 73 -5.87 -6.47 23.12
C ILE A 73 -4.97 -5.75 24.15
N GLU A 74 -4.92 -6.26 25.37
CA GLU A 74 -4.10 -5.71 26.45
C GLU A 74 -2.59 -5.85 26.17
N ASP A 75 -2.19 -6.81 25.34
CA ASP A 75 -0.79 -7.08 24.99
C ASP A 75 -0.25 -6.11 23.93
N VAL A 76 -1.14 -5.45 23.18
CA VAL A 76 -0.83 -4.58 22.02
C VAL A 76 0.14 -3.46 22.40
N GLN A 77 -0.12 -2.78 23.51
CA GLN A 77 0.71 -1.64 23.93
C GLN A 77 2.14 -2.08 24.24
N GLN A 78 2.30 -3.22 24.92
CA GLN A 78 3.61 -3.73 25.29
C GLN A 78 4.39 -4.20 24.07
N ASP A 79 3.77 -4.94 23.14
CA ASP A 79 4.43 -5.38 21.91
C ASP A 79 4.84 -4.19 21.05
N PHE A 80 3.95 -3.20 20.87
CA PHE A 80 4.24 -2.03 20.07
C PHE A 80 5.42 -1.25 20.64
N ASN A 81 5.45 -1.06 21.97
CA ASN A 81 6.55 -0.40 22.67
C ASN A 81 7.89 -1.09 22.47
N LYS A 82 7.93 -2.43 22.46
CA LYS A 82 9.16 -3.19 22.16
C LYS A 82 9.57 -2.97 20.70
N SER A 83 8.62 -3.06 19.78
CA SER A 83 8.90 -2.97 18.34
C SER A 83 9.48 -1.64 17.90
N ILE A 84 9.15 -0.52 18.58
CA ILE A 84 9.68 0.81 18.23
C ILE A 84 11.11 1.04 18.73
N ILE A 85 11.57 0.31 19.75
CA ILE A 85 12.93 0.44 20.29
C ILE A 85 13.96 -0.06 19.28
N GLU A 86 13.58 -1.03 18.46
CA GLU A 86 14.44 -1.72 17.49
C GLU A 86 14.65 -0.91 16.19
N ILE A 87 14.03 0.28 16.08
CA ILE A 87 13.99 1.05 14.83
C ILE A 87 14.75 2.36 14.99
N ASP A 88 15.73 2.58 14.11
CA ASP A 88 16.44 3.86 14.03
C ASP A 88 15.61 4.91 13.30
N LEU A 89 14.79 5.65 14.06
CA LEU A 89 13.90 6.69 13.56
C LEU A 89 14.56 8.09 13.63
N SER A 90 14.27 8.92 12.62
CA SER A 90 14.62 10.34 12.62
C SER A 90 13.89 11.12 13.75
N GLU A 91 14.31 12.34 14.07
CA GLU A 91 13.68 13.16 15.12
C GLU A 91 12.16 13.33 14.90
N LYS A 92 11.74 13.62 13.67
CA LYS A 92 10.34 13.76 13.27
C LYS A 92 9.57 12.44 13.43
N GLU A 93 10.16 11.34 12.99
CA GLU A 93 9.53 10.01 13.08
C GLU A 93 9.45 9.52 14.53
N LYS A 94 10.44 9.82 15.38
CA LYS A 94 10.40 9.58 16.83
C LYS A 94 9.27 10.34 17.51
N ALA A 95 9.10 11.61 17.18
CA ALA A 95 7.97 12.40 17.68
C ALA A 95 6.63 11.79 17.25
N LYS A 96 6.51 11.39 15.98
CA LYS A 96 5.32 10.72 15.45
C LYS A 96 5.06 9.37 16.14
N ALA A 97 6.10 8.58 16.40
CA ALA A 97 6.01 7.31 17.12
C ALA A 97 5.40 7.48 18.52
N ASN A 98 5.81 8.51 19.25
CA ASN A 98 5.26 8.80 20.58
C ASN A 98 3.75 9.09 20.53
N PHE A 99 3.29 9.89 19.56
CA PHE A 99 1.86 10.15 19.40
C PHE A 99 1.07 8.91 18.98
N ILE A 100 1.61 8.07 18.08
CA ILE A 100 0.97 6.81 17.69
C ILE A 100 0.91 5.84 18.87
N LYS A 101 2.00 5.76 19.65
CA LYS A 101 2.11 4.89 20.83
C LYS A 101 0.98 5.13 21.83
N GLU A 102 0.60 6.39 22.07
CA GLU A 102 -0.52 6.76 22.96
C GLU A 102 -1.89 6.30 22.45
N ARG A 103 -2.01 5.96 21.16
CA ARG A 103 -3.27 5.71 20.46
C ARG A 103 -3.34 4.33 19.82
N ILE A 104 -2.31 3.50 19.98
CA ILE A 104 -2.15 2.25 19.24
C ILE A 104 -3.30 1.26 19.50
N ILE A 105 -3.75 1.15 20.75
CA ILE A 105 -4.91 0.32 21.11
C ILE A 105 -6.16 0.81 20.40
N GLN A 106 -6.36 2.13 20.29
CA GLN A 106 -7.54 2.70 19.65
C GLN A 106 -7.56 2.43 18.14
N TYR A 107 -6.41 2.53 17.46
CA TYR A 107 -6.30 2.11 16.06
C TYR A 107 -6.73 0.65 15.89
N VAL A 108 -6.16 -0.26 16.69
CA VAL A 108 -6.51 -1.70 16.65
C VAL A 108 -7.99 -1.93 16.94
N GLN A 109 -8.54 -1.30 17.98
CA GLN A 109 -9.95 -1.42 18.35
C GLN A 109 -10.87 -0.90 17.24
N ASN A 110 -10.50 0.19 16.54
CA ASN A 110 -11.29 0.73 15.44
C ASN A 110 -11.34 -0.24 14.24
N HIS A 111 -10.25 -0.95 13.94
CA HIS A 111 -10.27 -2.02 12.94
C HIS A 111 -11.17 -3.19 13.36
N ILE A 112 -11.10 -3.62 14.63
CA ILE A 112 -11.95 -4.69 15.16
C ILE A 112 -13.44 -4.28 15.12
N ASN A 113 -13.76 -3.06 15.56
CA ASN A 113 -15.11 -2.53 15.56
C ASN A 113 -15.69 -2.45 14.14
N ALA A 114 -14.90 -1.99 13.18
CA ALA A 114 -15.31 -1.99 11.77
C ALA A 114 -15.64 -3.40 11.28
N LEU A 115 -14.83 -4.40 11.63
CA LEU A 115 -15.10 -5.77 11.24
C LEU A 115 -16.35 -6.34 11.93
N ILE A 116 -16.57 -6.02 13.21
CA ILE A 116 -17.80 -6.38 13.94
C ILE A 116 -19.03 -5.79 13.22
N GLU A 117 -18.98 -4.51 12.83
CA GLU A 117 -20.06 -3.86 12.09
C GLU A 117 -20.30 -4.55 10.73
N ILE A 118 -19.23 -4.80 9.96
CA ILE A 118 -19.31 -5.54 8.69
C ILE A 118 -19.88 -6.94 8.91
N SER A 119 -19.68 -7.54 10.07
CA SER A 119 -20.20 -8.86 10.43
C SER A 119 -21.63 -8.84 10.97
N ASN A 120 -22.34 -7.70 10.83
CA ASN A 120 -23.68 -7.49 11.37
C ASN A 120 -23.74 -7.68 12.90
N ASN A 121 -22.68 -7.30 13.62
CA ASN A 121 -22.53 -7.48 15.07
C ASN A 121 -22.59 -8.95 15.55
N ALA A 122 -22.29 -9.90 14.66
CA ALA A 122 -22.20 -11.32 14.95
C ALA A 122 -21.02 -11.95 14.21
N HIS A 123 -20.73 -13.24 14.40
CA HIS A 123 -19.87 -14.04 13.50
C HIS A 123 -18.42 -13.55 13.28
N LEU A 124 -17.84 -12.80 14.22
CA LEU A 124 -16.41 -12.41 14.12
C LEU A 124 -15.49 -13.65 14.05
N ASP A 125 -15.92 -14.78 14.62
CA ASP A 125 -15.24 -16.08 14.56
C ASP A 125 -15.25 -16.74 13.18
N LYS A 126 -15.97 -16.17 12.19
CA LYS A 126 -16.09 -16.69 10.82
C LYS A 126 -15.19 -15.97 9.82
N TRP A 127 -14.25 -15.17 10.29
CA TRP A 127 -13.29 -14.45 9.44
C TRP A 127 -11.93 -15.15 9.44
N ASN A 128 -11.40 -15.31 8.24
CA ASN A 128 -9.99 -15.62 8.00
C ASN A 128 -9.24 -14.32 7.72
N CYS A 129 -7.95 -14.29 8.02
CA CYS A 129 -7.09 -13.12 7.78
C CYS A 129 -5.93 -13.50 6.88
N GLU A 130 -5.40 -12.53 6.13
CA GLU A 130 -4.28 -12.70 5.19
C GLU A 130 -4.55 -13.79 4.16
N LEU A 131 -5.72 -13.71 3.50
CA LEU A 131 -6.08 -14.67 2.45
C LEU A 131 -5.23 -14.39 1.19
N PHE A 132 -4.30 -15.31 0.92
CA PHE A 132 -3.43 -15.27 -0.24
C PHE A 132 -4.05 -15.94 -1.46
N PHE A 133 -3.84 -15.35 -2.63
CA PHE A 133 -4.07 -15.99 -3.91
C PHE A 133 -3.21 -15.36 -5.01
N SER A 134 -3.10 -16.11 -6.11
CA SER A 134 -2.34 -15.72 -7.29
C SER A 134 -3.18 -16.01 -8.54
N GLU A 135 -3.28 -15.04 -9.45
CA GLU A 135 -4.15 -15.17 -10.62
C GLU A 135 -3.55 -14.58 -11.90
N TRP A 136 -3.96 -15.18 -13.02
CA TRP A 136 -3.72 -14.73 -14.39
C TRP A 136 -5.01 -14.12 -14.93
N TYR A 137 -4.93 -12.92 -15.49
CA TYR A 137 -6.08 -12.21 -16.05
C TYR A 137 -6.09 -12.29 -17.58
N ASP A 138 -7.18 -12.82 -18.14
CA ASP A 138 -7.40 -12.94 -19.59
C ASP A 138 -7.95 -11.65 -20.24
N GLU A 139 -8.09 -10.58 -19.45
CA GLU A 139 -8.54 -9.28 -19.93
C GLU A 139 -7.54 -8.65 -20.90
N LYS A 140 -8.11 -7.96 -21.90
CA LYS A 140 -7.34 -7.31 -22.96
C LYS A 140 -7.33 -5.80 -22.83
N TYR A 141 -6.20 -5.21 -23.19
CA TYR A 141 -6.07 -3.79 -23.48
C TYR A 141 -5.25 -3.59 -24.76
N PHE A 142 -5.76 -2.80 -25.71
CA PHE A 142 -5.17 -2.68 -27.06
C PHE A 142 -4.86 -4.05 -27.72
N SER A 143 -5.79 -5.00 -27.59
CA SER A 143 -5.64 -6.38 -28.09
C SER A 143 -4.47 -7.17 -27.49
N LYS A 144 -3.78 -6.64 -26.47
CA LYS A 144 -2.75 -7.34 -25.70
C LYS A 144 -3.38 -7.95 -24.46
N HIS A 145 -2.82 -9.07 -24.01
CA HIS A 145 -3.14 -9.72 -22.74
C HIS A 145 -2.11 -9.34 -21.68
N LEU A 146 -2.53 -9.40 -20.42
CA LEU A 146 -1.59 -9.35 -19.30
C LEU A 146 -0.85 -10.69 -19.22
N GLY A 147 0.47 -10.63 -19.41
CA GLY A 147 1.38 -11.76 -19.37
C GLY A 147 2.13 -11.88 -18.04
N ILE A 148 1.64 -11.25 -16.97
CA ILE A 148 2.29 -11.23 -15.65
C ILE A 148 1.32 -11.78 -14.59
N GLU A 149 1.84 -12.62 -13.69
CA GLU A 149 1.06 -13.15 -12.57
C GLU A 149 0.80 -12.08 -11.51
N THR A 150 -0.38 -12.11 -10.91
CA THR A 150 -0.77 -11.14 -9.88
C THR A 150 -0.94 -11.81 -8.52
N GLU A 151 -0.11 -11.40 -7.56
CA GLU A 151 -0.15 -11.89 -6.18
C GLU A 151 -0.88 -10.92 -5.24
N LEU A 152 -1.73 -11.48 -4.38
CA LEU A 152 -2.73 -10.72 -3.62
C LEU A 152 -2.88 -11.28 -2.21
N TYR A 153 -3.09 -10.37 -1.26
CA TYR A 153 -3.32 -10.67 0.16
C TYR A 153 -4.50 -9.84 0.65
N VAL A 154 -5.66 -10.47 0.80
CA VAL A 154 -6.84 -9.83 1.37
C VAL A 154 -6.71 -9.82 2.89
N ASP A 155 -6.84 -8.64 3.51
CA ASP A 155 -6.70 -8.50 4.97
C ASP A 155 -7.63 -9.45 5.74
N CYS A 156 -8.94 -9.44 5.43
CA CYS A 156 -9.88 -10.40 5.99
C CYS A 156 -10.94 -10.86 4.97
N ALA A 157 -11.33 -12.12 5.04
CA ALA A 157 -12.43 -12.68 4.25
C ALA A 157 -13.26 -13.68 5.07
N SER A 158 -14.57 -13.69 4.83
CA SER A 158 -15.50 -14.64 5.42
C SER A 158 -16.33 -15.31 4.33
N GLU A 159 -16.10 -16.61 4.13
CA GLU A 159 -16.90 -17.43 3.22
C GLU A 159 -18.35 -17.55 3.70
N PHE A 160 -18.53 -17.71 5.01
CA PHE A 160 -19.84 -17.80 5.65
C PHE A 160 -20.70 -16.56 5.39
N LEU A 161 -20.11 -15.37 5.50
CA LEU A 161 -20.82 -14.10 5.25
C LEU A 161 -20.80 -13.68 3.78
N GLN A 162 -19.99 -14.33 2.94
CA GLN A 162 -19.67 -13.89 1.58
C GLN A 162 -19.20 -12.43 1.55
N LYS A 163 -18.28 -12.07 2.44
CA LYS A 163 -17.75 -10.71 2.59
C LYS A 163 -16.22 -10.73 2.65
N LEU A 164 -15.59 -9.72 2.04
CA LEU A 164 -14.18 -9.42 2.23
C LEU A 164 -14.02 -8.00 2.75
N SER A 165 -12.93 -7.75 3.47
CA SER A 165 -12.56 -6.41 3.92
C SER A 165 -11.08 -6.13 3.69
N GLU A 166 -10.81 -4.95 3.15
CA GLU A 166 -9.47 -4.35 3.05
C GLU A 166 -9.39 -3.19 4.04
N HIS A 167 -8.34 -3.14 4.85
CA HIS A 167 -8.19 -2.23 5.96
C HIS A 167 -7.04 -1.25 5.71
N LYS A 168 -7.23 0.01 6.10
CA LYS A 168 -6.25 1.08 5.87
C LYS A 168 -6.09 1.91 7.12
N ASN A 169 -4.83 2.15 7.49
CA ASN A 169 -4.48 3.03 8.60
C ASN A 169 -4.47 4.49 8.14
N ARG A 170 -5.04 5.37 8.98
CA ARG A 170 -5.05 6.82 8.79
C ARG A 170 -4.35 7.49 9.96
N PHE A 171 -3.02 7.40 9.97
CA PHE A 171 -2.21 8.12 10.95
C PHE A 171 -2.28 9.62 10.71
N GLY A 172 -2.39 10.40 11.79
CA GLY A 172 -2.15 11.83 11.75
C GLY A 172 -0.70 12.19 11.41
N SER A 173 -0.43 13.48 11.33
CA SER A 173 0.89 14.04 11.02
C SER A 173 1.44 14.83 12.20
N VAL A 174 2.77 15.01 12.21
CA VAL A 174 3.46 15.83 13.20
C VAL A 174 4.05 17.07 12.55
N TYR A 175 4.05 18.18 13.28
CA TYR A 175 4.65 19.43 12.86
C TYR A 175 5.36 20.12 14.02
N LYS A 176 6.45 20.85 13.74
CA LYS A 176 7.13 21.68 14.75
C LYS A 176 6.30 22.95 14.97
N TYR A 177 5.94 23.19 16.22
CA TYR A 177 5.31 24.42 16.69
C TYR A 177 6.33 25.22 17.49
N LYS A 178 6.49 26.51 17.16
CA LYS A 178 7.30 27.45 17.93
C LYS A 178 6.39 28.30 18.81
N ASP A 179 6.66 28.32 20.11
CA ASP A 179 5.94 29.19 21.04
C ASP A 179 6.45 30.65 20.96
N LYS A 180 5.78 31.57 21.67
CA LYS A 180 6.17 33.00 21.72
C LYS A 180 7.55 33.23 22.36
N LYS A 181 8.11 32.25 23.08
CA LYS A 181 9.42 32.31 23.73
C LYS A 181 10.53 31.69 22.87
N GLY A 182 10.20 31.19 21.67
CA GLY A 182 11.13 30.56 20.73
C GLY A 182 11.34 29.06 20.93
N ASN A 183 10.67 28.42 21.90
CA ASN A 183 10.83 26.98 22.14
C ASN A 183 10.08 26.19 21.06
N SER A 184 10.73 25.15 20.52
CA SER A 184 10.14 24.28 19.51
C SER A 184 9.61 23.00 20.16
N THR A 185 8.35 22.67 19.90
CA THR A 185 7.71 21.42 20.36
C THR A 185 7.03 20.73 19.18
N TRP A 186 7.01 19.40 19.19
CA TRP A 186 6.25 18.63 18.21
C TRP A 186 4.78 18.60 18.61
N LYS A 187 3.90 18.88 17.64
CA LYS A 187 2.44 18.77 17.82
C LYS A 187 1.86 17.75 16.84
N TRP A 188 0.82 17.05 17.30
CA TRP A 188 0.02 16.16 16.48
C TRP A 188 -1.08 16.92 15.74
N ARG A 189 -1.29 16.57 14.48
CA ARG A 189 -2.45 16.95 13.69
C ARG A 189 -3.15 15.66 13.28
N LYS A 190 -4.42 15.53 13.68
CA LYS A 190 -5.25 14.37 13.34
C LYS A 190 -5.36 14.18 11.83
N SER A 191 -5.58 12.93 11.41
CA SER A 191 -5.86 12.66 10.02
C SER A 191 -7.20 13.27 9.60
N GLN A 192 -7.32 13.70 8.36
CA GLN A 192 -8.60 14.20 7.85
C GLN A 192 -9.54 13.03 7.60
N LYS A 193 -10.81 13.20 8.00
CA LYS A 193 -11.88 12.26 7.69
C LYS A 193 -11.95 12.04 6.18
N ILE A 194 -11.90 10.78 5.78
CA ILE A 194 -11.98 10.40 4.38
C ILE A 194 -13.44 10.49 3.89
N ARG A 195 -13.65 11.09 2.72
CA ARG A 195 -14.98 11.25 2.11
C ARG A 195 -15.21 10.29 0.95
N SER A 196 -14.14 9.86 0.30
CA SER A 196 -14.14 8.89 -0.79
C SER A 196 -12.89 8.02 -0.69
N PRO A 197 -12.97 6.74 -1.08
CA PRO A 197 -11.80 5.88 -1.23
C PRO A 197 -10.70 6.50 -2.09
N GLN A 198 -9.46 6.13 -1.79
CA GLN A 198 -8.32 6.47 -2.63
C GLN A 198 -8.31 5.55 -3.86
N PHE A 199 -8.01 6.12 -5.03
CA PHE A 199 -7.94 5.40 -6.31
C PHE A 199 -7.14 4.10 -6.23
N THR A 200 -6.00 4.15 -5.54
CA THR A 200 -5.08 3.02 -5.32
C THR A 200 -5.74 1.86 -4.56
N HIS A 201 -6.57 2.18 -3.56
CA HIS A 201 -7.29 1.18 -2.77
C HIS A 201 -8.49 0.63 -3.55
N CYS A 202 -9.15 1.45 -4.36
CA CYS A 202 -10.21 0.98 -5.27
C CYS A 202 -9.67 -0.05 -6.27
N ILE A 203 -8.48 0.19 -6.86
CA ILE A 203 -7.80 -0.78 -7.72
C ILE A 203 -7.60 -2.10 -6.96
N GLN A 204 -7.01 -2.04 -5.77
CA GLN A 204 -6.74 -3.23 -4.96
C GLN A 204 -8.01 -4.04 -4.67
N THR A 205 -9.07 -3.36 -4.21
CA THR A 205 -10.35 -4.00 -3.92
C THR A 205 -11.05 -4.54 -5.18
N ALA A 206 -10.89 -3.88 -6.32
CA ALA A 206 -11.43 -4.36 -7.60
C ALA A 206 -10.74 -5.66 -8.06
N VAL A 207 -9.43 -5.76 -7.89
CA VAL A 207 -8.68 -6.99 -8.18
C VAL A 207 -9.14 -8.14 -7.26
N TYR A 208 -9.36 -7.86 -5.98
CA TYR A 208 -9.91 -8.87 -5.07
C TYR A 208 -11.31 -9.32 -5.48
N SER A 209 -12.17 -8.38 -5.84
CA SER A 209 -13.55 -8.67 -6.24
C SER A 209 -13.61 -9.47 -7.54
N LYS A 210 -12.64 -9.29 -8.45
CA LYS A 210 -12.50 -10.11 -9.65
C LYS A 210 -12.19 -11.57 -9.30
N SER A 211 -11.27 -11.77 -8.37
CA SER A 211 -10.74 -13.07 -7.97
C SER A 211 -11.68 -13.81 -7.01
N LEU A 212 -12.49 -13.05 -6.27
CA LEU A 212 -13.48 -13.53 -5.30
C LEU A 212 -14.88 -12.98 -5.66
N PRO A 213 -15.47 -13.38 -6.80
CA PRO A 213 -16.68 -12.75 -7.34
C PRO A 213 -17.93 -12.90 -6.47
N ASN A 214 -17.94 -13.88 -5.57
CA ASN A 214 -19.05 -14.11 -4.65
C ASN A 214 -18.95 -13.28 -3.37
N TYR A 215 -17.85 -12.55 -3.15
CA TYR A 215 -17.59 -11.82 -1.93
C TYR A 215 -17.93 -10.34 -2.10
N LYS A 216 -18.73 -9.79 -1.19
CA LYS A 216 -19.03 -8.35 -1.16
C LYS A 216 -17.85 -7.59 -0.52
N PRO A 217 -17.21 -6.66 -1.24
CA PRO A 217 -16.06 -5.94 -0.74
C PRO A 217 -16.43 -4.81 0.23
N HIS A 218 -15.61 -4.64 1.26
CA HIS A 218 -15.66 -3.52 2.18
C HIS A 218 -14.27 -2.89 2.27
N LEU A 219 -14.20 -1.57 2.18
CA LEU A 219 -12.95 -0.84 2.36
C LEU A 219 -13.02 -0.02 3.65
N VAL A 220 -12.16 -0.34 4.59
CA VAL A 220 -12.12 0.25 5.93
C VAL A 220 -10.97 1.22 6.03
N TYR A 221 -11.24 2.43 6.49
CA TYR A 221 -10.23 3.38 6.92
C TYR A 221 -10.39 3.64 8.41
N ALA A 222 -9.38 3.33 9.22
CA ALA A 222 -9.39 3.58 10.66
C ALA A 222 -8.35 4.64 11.04
N ASP A 223 -8.78 5.63 11.82
CA ASP A 223 -7.91 6.62 12.45
C ASP A 223 -7.89 6.43 13.99
N GLU A 224 -7.26 7.36 14.70
CA GLU A 224 -7.17 7.30 16.16
C GLU A 224 -8.48 7.55 16.92
N GLU A 225 -9.54 8.01 16.25
CA GLU A 225 -10.82 8.35 16.89
C GLU A 225 -11.96 7.47 16.39
N ASN A 226 -11.98 7.14 15.10
CA ASN A 226 -13.07 6.43 14.47
C ASN A 226 -12.61 5.61 13.24
N TYR A 227 -13.56 4.99 12.56
CA TYR A 227 -13.39 4.33 11.29
C TYR A 227 -14.46 4.76 10.28
N THR A 228 -14.23 4.46 9.00
CA THR A 228 -15.19 4.64 7.91
C THR A 228 -15.19 3.39 7.06
N ILE A 229 -16.38 2.83 6.81
CA ILE A 229 -16.58 1.66 5.95
C ILE A 229 -17.20 2.14 4.65
N PHE A 230 -16.51 1.89 3.54
CA PHE A 230 -17.10 2.00 2.21
C PHE A 230 -17.55 0.62 1.74
N ASN A 231 -18.71 0.56 1.09
CA ASN A 231 -19.26 -0.61 0.44
C ASN A 231 -20.10 -0.19 -0.78
N GLN A 232 -20.69 -1.16 -1.48
CA GLN A 232 -21.51 -0.90 -2.67
C GLN A 232 -22.74 -0.02 -2.40
N ASP A 233 -23.23 0.04 -1.15
CA ASP A 233 -24.48 0.72 -0.81
C ASP A 233 -24.25 2.22 -0.53
N ASN A 234 -23.02 2.61 -0.20
CA ASN A 234 -22.66 3.98 0.16
C ASN A 234 -21.60 4.63 -0.73
N CYS A 235 -21.06 3.91 -1.71
CA CYS A 235 -19.93 4.35 -2.51
C CYS A 235 -19.96 3.73 -3.92
N TYR A 236 -19.93 4.58 -4.95
CA TYR A 236 -19.94 4.15 -6.34
C TYR A 236 -18.75 3.24 -6.66
N GLU A 237 -17.59 3.52 -6.08
CA GLU A 237 -16.33 2.84 -6.36
C GLU A 237 -16.38 1.34 -6.04
N LEU A 238 -17.24 0.93 -5.11
CA LEU A 238 -17.45 -0.47 -4.72
C LEU A 238 -18.73 -1.08 -5.29
N SER A 239 -19.47 -0.34 -6.13
CA SER A 239 -20.56 -0.91 -6.94
C SER A 239 -20.00 -1.86 -8.01
N PRO A 240 -20.82 -2.75 -8.60
CA PRO A 240 -20.38 -3.62 -9.71
C PRO A 240 -19.76 -2.84 -10.88
N ALA A 241 -20.32 -1.67 -11.22
CA ALA A 241 -19.79 -0.80 -12.28
C ALA A 241 -18.46 -0.14 -11.88
N GLY A 242 -18.34 0.31 -10.63
CA GLY A 242 -17.12 0.87 -10.08
C GLY A 242 -15.98 -0.15 -10.06
N LEU A 243 -16.23 -1.34 -9.50
CA LEU A 243 -15.25 -2.43 -9.44
C LEU A 243 -14.78 -2.83 -10.84
N LYS A 244 -15.69 -2.94 -11.82
CA LYS A 244 -15.33 -3.19 -13.22
C LYS A 244 -14.41 -2.08 -13.76
N TYR A 245 -14.76 -0.81 -13.56
CA TYR A 245 -13.96 0.32 -13.99
C TYR A 245 -12.53 0.29 -13.40
N PHE A 246 -12.40 0.10 -12.09
CA PHE A 246 -11.09 0.07 -11.44
C PHE A 246 -10.26 -1.15 -11.83
N PHE A 247 -10.90 -2.30 -12.06
CA PHE A 247 -10.22 -3.48 -12.58
C PHE A 247 -9.74 -3.26 -14.02
N GLU A 248 -10.52 -2.62 -14.88
CA GLU A 248 -10.07 -2.21 -16.22
C GLU A 248 -8.87 -1.25 -16.14
N LYS A 249 -8.85 -0.30 -15.19
CA LYS A 249 -7.69 0.56 -14.95
C LYS A 249 -6.45 -0.20 -14.50
N TYR A 250 -6.63 -1.20 -13.64
CA TYR A 250 -5.57 -2.12 -13.25
C TYR A 250 -4.97 -2.84 -14.48
N ILE A 251 -5.81 -3.42 -15.34
CA ILE A 251 -5.36 -4.10 -16.57
C ILE A 251 -4.63 -3.12 -17.51
N GLN A 252 -5.17 -1.91 -17.68
CA GLN A 252 -4.56 -0.87 -18.52
C GLN A 252 -3.14 -0.50 -18.05
N ILE A 253 -2.97 -0.25 -16.75
CA ILE A 253 -1.68 0.14 -16.18
C ILE A 253 -0.66 -1.00 -16.36
N ASN A 254 -1.05 -2.24 -16.07
CA ASN A 254 -0.12 -3.37 -16.11
C ASN A 254 0.26 -3.78 -17.52
N ILE A 255 -0.68 -3.77 -18.47
CA ILE A 255 -0.36 -3.99 -19.88
C ILE A 255 0.54 -2.86 -20.40
N ARG A 256 0.28 -1.60 -20.05
CA ARG A 256 1.17 -0.48 -20.44
C ARG A 256 2.59 -0.72 -19.94
N ARG A 257 2.77 -1.09 -18.66
CA ARG A 257 4.09 -1.39 -18.08
C ARG A 257 4.77 -2.57 -18.75
N GLN A 258 4.04 -3.64 -19.00
CA GLN A 258 4.56 -4.77 -19.76
C GLN A 258 5.08 -4.35 -21.14
N GLU A 259 4.34 -3.52 -21.87
CA GLU A 259 4.80 -3.04 -23.18
C GLU A 259 5.99 -2.08 -23.06
N MET A 260 6.03 -1.19 -22.06
CA MET A 260 7.21 -0.33 -21.81
C MET A 260 8.47 -1.16 -21.54
N LEU A 261 8.33 -2.25 -20.79
CA LEU A 261 9.43 -3.19 -20.53
C LEU A 261 9.87 -3.93 -21.79
N ARG A 262 8.93 -4.39 -22.61
CA ARG A 262 9.22 -5.02 -23.91
C ARG A 262 9.95 -4.07 -24.86
N MET A 263 9.55 -2.79 -24.90
CA MET A 263 10.23 -1.77 -25.73
C MET A 263 11.64 -1.46 -25.23
N ALA A 264 11.85 -1.50 -23.91
CA ALA A 264 13.16 -1.31 -23.31
C ALA A 264 14.11 -2.49 -23.56
N ASP A 265 13.57 -3.71 -23.71
CA ASP A 265 14.35 -4.93 -24.00
C ASP A 265 15.55 -5.13 -23.06
N GLY A 266 15.29 -4.95 -21.76
CA GLY A 266 16.31 -5.06 -20.70
C GLY A 266 17.20 -3.82 -20.51
N ASP A 267 17.10 -2.82 -21.38
CA ASP A 267 17.88 -1.59 -21.30
C ASP A 267 17.23 -0.56 -20.35
N ILE A 268 17.85 -0.37 -19.19
CA ILE A 268 17.37 0.57 -18.17
C ILE A 268 17.38 2.03 -18.66
N LYS A 269 18.31 2.42 -19.55
CA LYS A 269 18.37 3.77 -20.11
C LYS A 269 17.17 4.02 -21.03
N LYS A 270 16.84 3.05 -21.90
CA LYS A 270 15.63 3.13 -22.73
C LYS A 270 14.37 3.19 -21.86
N LEU A 271 14.27 2.34 -20.83
CA LEU A 271 13.11 2.34 -19.93
C LEU A 271 12.93 3.70 -19.24
N ALA A 272 14.03 4.31 -18.78
CA ALA A 272 14.03 5.63 -18.18
C ALA A 272 13.54 6.72 -19.15
N MET A 273 14.00 6.70 -20.40
CA MET A 273 13.56 7.64 -21.45
C MET A 273 12.06 7.50 -21.78
N ILE A 274 11.53 6.27 -21.76
CA ILE A 274 10.10 6.01 -22.05
C ILE A 274 9.20 6.54 -20.92
N ILE A 275 9.61 6.34 -19.66
CA ILE A 275 8.76 6.66 -18.49
C ILE A 275 8.86 8.13 -18.09
N GLY A 276 10.07 8.70 -18.14
CA GLY A 276 10.37 10.02 -17.61
C GLY A 276 10.26 10.10 -16.08
N ILE A 277 10.69 11.22 -15.51
CA ILE A 277 10.61 11.48 -14.06
C ILE A 277 9.96 12.81 -13.77
N ASP A 278 9.16 12.85 -12.70
CA ASP A 278 8.67 14.08 -12.13
C ASP A 278 9.73 14.72 -11.21
N TRP A 279 10.59 15.55 -11.81
CA TRP A 279 11.62 16.30 -11.07
C TRP A 279 11.03 17.27 -10.03
N SER A 280 9.78 17.72 -10.23
CA SER A 280 9.11 18.59 -9.28
C SER A 280 8.77 17.83 -7.98
N GLU A 281 8.37 16.56 -8.11
CA GLU A 281 8.07 15.71 -6.97
C GLU A 281 9.34 15.21 -6.27
N ILE A 282 10.41 14.91 -7.04
CA ILE A 282 11.76 14.64 -6.49
C ILE A 282 12.27 15.82 -5.66
N ARG A 283 12.16 17.05 -6.17
CA ARG A 283 12.55 18.26 -5.45
C ARG A 283 11.75 18.43 -4.15
N ASN A 284 10.49 18.02 -4.14
CA ASN A 284 9.59 18.10 -2.98
C ASN A 284 9.51 16.78 -2.19
N ARG A 285 10.50 15.89 -2.33
CA ARG A 285 10.44 14.50 -1.80
C ARG A 285 10.13 14.40 -0.32
N GLU A 286 10.50 15.38 0.49
CA GLU A 286 10.23 15.40 1.94
C GLU A 286 8.72 15.33 2.27
N ASN A 287 7.88 15.82 1.36
CA ASN A 287 6.42 15.80 1.47
C ASN A 287 5.79 14.53 0.89
N ASN A 288 6.55 13.72 0.15
CA ASN A 288 6.08 12.46 -0.39
C ASN A 288 6.47 11.29 0.56
N PRO A 289 5.50 10.53 1.11
CA PRO A 289 5.77 9.44 2.05
C PRO A 289 6.59 8.26 1.51
N ILE A 290 6.68 8.13 0.18
CA ILE A 290 7.45 7.09 -0.51
C ILE A 290 8.88 7.57 -0.76
N LEU A 291 9.06 8.83 -1.13
CA LEU A 291 10.37 9.36 -1.53
C LEU A 291 11.19 9.84 -0.35
N ASN A 292 10.55 10.30 0.74
CA ASN A 292 11.25 10.77 1.93
C ASN A 292 12.01 9.68 2.70
N THR A 293 11.80 8.41 2.36
CA THR A 293 12.53 7.27 2.93
C THR A 293 13.77 6.91 2.12
N ILE A 294 13.92 7.44 0.90
CA ILE A 294 15.08 7.20 0.05
C ILE A 294 16.25 8.05 0.55
N GLN A 295 17.45 7.49 0.58
CA GLN A 295 18.65 8.18 1.04
C GLN A 295 19.07 9.26 0.03
N ASP A 296 19.67 10.34 0.52
CA ASP A 296 20.07 11.47 -0.33
C ASP A 296 21.07 11.04 -1.41
N GLU A 297 22.00 10.13 -1.08
CA GLU A 297 22.97 9.61 -2.06
C GLU A 297 22.30 8.76 -3.15
N ASP A 298 21.19 8.08 -2.85
CA ASP A 298 20.46 7.29 -3.84
C ASP A 298 19.64 8.18 -4.79
N ILE A 299 19.20 9.35 -4.32
CA ILE A 299 18.62 10.36 -5.22
C ILE A 299 19.71 11.01 -6.07
N GLN A 300 20.91 11.25 -5.53
CA GLN A 300 22.03 11.73 -6.33
C GLN A 300 22.37 10.76 -7.47
N LYS A 301 22.38 9.44 -7.22
CA LYS A 301 22.55 8.43 -8.29
C LYS A 301 21.48 8.54 -9.37
N LEU A 302 20.25 8.89 -9.02
CA LEU A 302 19.17 9.09 -9.98
C LEU A 302 19.44 10.30 -10.86
N GLU A 303 19.84 11.43 -10.26
CA GLU A 303 20.21 12.65 -10.97
C GLU A 303 21.39 12.39 -11.93
N GLU A 304 22.49 11.82 -11.42
CA GLU A 304 23.68 11.46 -12.20
C GLU A 304 23.36 10.48 -13.35
N PHE A 305 22.44 9.54 -13.13
CA PHE A 305 22.00 8.63 -14.17
C PHE A 305 21.28 9.37 -15.30
N TYR A 306 20.34 10.27 -14.98
CA TYR A 306 19.60 11.04 -15.98
C TYR A 306 20.47 12.09 -16.70
N ASP A 307 21.46 12.67 -16.04
CA ASP A 307 22.45 13.54 -16.68
C ASP A 307 23.33 12.79 -17.70
N SER A 308 23.37 11.46 -17.62
CA SER A 308 24.15 10.57 -18.52
C SER A 308 23.34 9.91 -19.65
N LEU A 309 22.04 10.21 -19.77
CA LEU A 309 21.15 9.71 -20.82
C LEU A 309 21.33 10.47 -22.12
#